data_AF-A0A2N5SMY6-F1
#
_entry.id   AF-A0A2N5SMY6-F1
#
_cell.length_a   1.000
_cell.length_b   1.000
_cell.length_c   1.000
_cell.angle_alpha   90.00
_cell.angle_beta   90.00
_cell.angle_gamma   90.00
#
_symmetry.space_group_name_H-M   'P 1'
#
loop_
_entity.id
_entity.type
_entity.pdbx_description
1 polymer ?
#
loop_
_entity_poly.entity_id
_entity_poly.type
_entity_poly.pdbx_seq_one_letter_code
_entity_poly.pdbx_strand_id
1 'polypeptide(L)'
;MSSPNSAGSQPSKASHPMFVIGPWDIIEVGSNSLKESQLYGLFNYLSSVVIVVPGKGELNAIVDVAGYGSCHNALCDGTVYMLFGRMVRTTEKGQYHFFFEKQMNLVIGPSSQYISREGRPNCLIGKLAVFGYGVVDSATEVTTPGGKEPVRSLCVTLIHTNYHNLV
;
A
#
# COMPACT_ATOMS: atom_id res chain seq x y z
N MET A 1 -52.59 12.86 13.57
CA MET A 1 -51.42 13.25 12.76
C MET A 1 -50.20 12.71 13.47
N SER A 2 -49.58 11.67 12.92
CA SER A 2 -48.49 10.93 13.54
C SER A 2 -47.18 11.46 12.99
N SER A 3 -46.28 11.89 13.86
CA SER A 3 -44.95 12.38 13.50
C SER A 3 -44.13 11.30 12.78
N PRO A 4 -43.34 11.63 11.74
CA PRO A 4 -42.46 10.66 11.10
C PRO A 4 -41.31 10.31 12.04
N ASN A 5 -41.13 9.02 12.31
CA ASN A 5 -39.93 8.49 12.94
C ASN A 5 -38.70 8.88 12.11
N SER A 6 -37.83 9.72 12.67
CA SER A 6 -36.47 9.90 12.19
C SER A 6 -35.73 8.57 12.31
N ALA A 7 -35.56 7.89 11.18
CA ALA A 7 -34.67 6.74 11.05
C ALA A 7 -33.27 7.19 11.46
N GLY A 8 -32.81 6.73 12.61
CA GLY A 8 -31.45 6.95 13.07
C GLY A 8 -30.47 6.43 12.02
N SER A 9 -29.55 7.29 11.59
CA SER A 9 -28.40 6.87 10.80
C SER A 9 -27.68 5.76 11.56
N GLN A 10 -27.43 4.62 10.89
CA GLN A 10 -26.51 3.63 11.44
C GLN A 10 -25.18 4.31 11.76
N PRO A 11 -24.55 4.00 12.91
CA PRO A 11 -23.24 4.56 13.21
C PRO A 11 -22.26 4.15 12.11
N SER A 12 -21.62 5.13 11.47
CA SER A 12 -20.57 4.89 10.48
C SER A 12 -19.49 4.03 11.13
N LYS A 13 -19.17 2.88 10.55
CA LYS A 13 -18.10 1.99 11.06
C LYS A 13 -16.81 2.79 11.22
N ALA A 14 -16.12 2.65 12.35
CA ALA A 14 -14.85 3.36 12.56
C ALA A 14 -13.85 2.99 11.44
N SER A 15 -13.22 4.00 10.85
CA SER A 15 -12.20 3.80 9.83
C SER A 15 -10.84 3.57 10.48
N HIS A 16 -10.19 2.48 10.11
CA HIS A 16 -8.84 2.15 10.55
C HIS A 16 -7.94 2.13 9.30
N PRO A 17 -7.34 3.27 8.93
CA PRO A 17 -6.51 3.34 7.73
C PRO A 17 -5.24 2.51 7.88
N MET A 18 -4.77 1.98 6.75
CA MET A 18 -3.46 1.36 6.61
C MET A 18 -2.54 2.38 5.93
N PHE A 19 -1.52 2.84 6.63
CA PHE A 19 -0.46 3.67 6.05
C PHE A 19 0.70 2.77 5.65
N VAL A 20 1.33 3.08 4.52
CA VAL A 20 2.45 2.32 3.99
C VAL A 20 3.58 3.29 3.67
N ILE A 21 4.80 2.91 4.05
CA ILE A 21 6.03 3.57 3.61
C ILE A 21 6.97 2.52 3.04
N GLY A 22 7.72 2.87 2.00
CA GLY A 22 8.76 1.99 1.50
C GLY A 22 9.12 2.24 0.06
N PRO A 23 10.00 1.42 -0.52
CA PRO A 23 10.32 1.47 -1.94
C PRO A 23 9.17 0.89 -2.79
N TRP A 24 8.77 1.63 -3.82
CA TRP A 24 7.78 1.24 -4.82
C TRP A 24 8.41 1.32 -6.20
N ASP A 25 8.38 0.19 -6.91
CA ASP A 25 8.85 0.07 -8.28
C ASP A 25 7.73 0.47 -9.25
N ILE A 26 7.89 1.59 -9.97
CA ILE A 26 6.87 2.06 -10.91
C ILE A 26 7.05 1.32 -12.24
N ILE A 27 6.08 0.46 -12.55
CA ILE A 27 6.09 -0.42 -13.71
C ILE A 27 5.51 0.30 -14.93
N GLU A 28 4.44 1.06 -14.73
CA GLU A 28 3.72 1.76 -15.80
C GLU A 28 3.22 3.12 -15.32
N VAL A 29 3.31 4.13 -16.20
CA VAL A 29 2.65 5.43 -16.01
C VAL A 29 1.28 5.39 -16.67
N GLY A 30 0.24 5.55 -15.87
CA GLY A 30 -1.15 5.56 -16.32
C GLY A 30 -1.65 6.94 -16.71
N SER A 31 -2.98 7.05 -16.81
CA SER A 31 -3.66 8.32 -17.11
C SER A 31 -3.48 9.35 -16.00
N ASN A 32 -3.64 10.63 -16.35
CA ASN A 32 -3.66 11.73 -15.40
C ASN A 32 -4.85 12.66 -15.65
N SER A 33 -5.15 13.52 -14.67
CA SER A 33 -6.28 14.45 -14.72
C SER A 33 -5.92 15.86 -15.24
N LEU A 34 -4.72 16.07 -15.81
CA LEU A 34 -4.29 17.39 -16.23
C LEU A 34 -5.10 17.85 -17.44
N LYS A 35 -5.61 19.08 -17.37
CA LYS A 35 -6.13 19.80 -18.53
C LYS A 35 -5.05 20.69 -19.11
N GLU A 36 -5.30 21.17 -20.33
CA GLU A 36 -4.45 22.16 -20.97
C GLU A 36 -4.23 23.37 -20.04
N SER A 37 -2.99 23.83 -19.90
CA SER A 37 -2.51 24.87 -18.95
C SER A 37 -2.49 24.51 -17.46
N GLN A 38 -2.92 23.32 -17.03
CA GLN A 38 -2.82 22.91 -15.63
C GLN A 38 -1.48 22.25 -15.31
N LEU A 39 -0.86 22.69 -14.21
CA LEU A 39 0.39 22.11 -13.71
C LEU A 39 0.17 21.04 -12.63
N TYR A 40 -1.02 20.99 -12.01
CA TYR A 40 -1.34 20.08 -10.91
C TYR A 40 -2.56 19.22 -11.23
N GLY A 41 -2.49 17.95 -10.84
CA GLY A 41 -3.55 16.97 -11.08
C GLY A 41 -3.30 15.64 -10.36
N LEU A 42 -4.23 14.71 -10.54
CA LEU A 42 -4.09 13.32 -10.14
C LEU A 42 -3.31 12.55 -11.21
N PHE A 43 -2.32 11.77 -10.79
CA PHE A 43 -1.55 10.89 -11.66
C PHE A 43 -1.71 9.45 -11.18
N ASN A 44 -1.94 8.53 -12.11
CA ASN A 44 -2.10 7.11 -11.83
C ASN A 44 -0.89 6.35 -12.36
N TYR A 45 -0.53 5.27 -11.69
CA TYR A 45 0.61 4.42 -11.98
C TYR A 45 0.27 2.97 -11.62
N LEU A 46 1.02 2.04 -12.21
CA LEU A 46 1.02 0.64 -11.81
C LEU A 46 2.33 0.33 -11.08
N SER A 47 2.22 -0.34 -9.94
CA SER A 47 3.39 -0.81 -9.18
C SER A 47 3.14 -2.23 -8.66
N SER A 48 4.14 -2.79 -8.00
CA SER A 48 3.99 -4.08 -7.34
C SER A 48 4.77 -4.15 -6.03
N VAL A 49 4.26 -4.99 -5.14
CA VAL A 49 4.93 -5.40 -3.91
C VAL A 49 5.46 -6.80 -4.12
N VAL A 50 6.77 -6.99 -4.00
CA VAL A 50 7.36 -8.32 -4.09
C VAL A 50 7.14 -9.03 -2.75
N ILE A 51 6.45 -10.17 -2.80
CA ILE A 51 6.12 -11.01 -1.66
C ILE A 51 6.64 -12.43 -1.88
N VAL A 52 6.92 -13.14 -0.78
CA VAL A 52 7.24 -14.57 -0.82
C VAL A 52 6.02 -15.34 -0.34
N VAL A 53 5.46 -16.17 -1.21
CA VAL A 53 4.32 -17.03 -0.87
C VAL A 53 4.81 -18.46 -0.63
N PRO A 54 4.53 -19.06 0.55
CA PRO A 54 4.90 -20.44 0.84
C PRO A 54 4.44 -21.40 -0.27
N GLY A 55 5.38 -22.20 -0.79
CA GLY A 55 5.12 -23.16 -1.88
C GLY A 55 5.02 -22.56 -3.29
N LYS A 56 4.95 -21.23 -3.46
CA LYS A 56 4.91 -20.56 -4.77
C LYS A 56 6.17 -19.71 -5.06
N GLY A 57 6.96 -19.39 -4.04
CA GLY A 57 8.16 -18.58 -4.20
C GLY A 57 7.86 -17.08 -4.27
N GLU A 58 8.70 -16.34 -4.97
CA GLU A 58 8.57 -14.89 -5.16
C GLU A 58 7.45 -14.55 -6.14
N LEU A 59 6.57 -13.64 -5.74
CA LEU A 59 5.47 -13.14 -6.56
C LEU A 59 5.40 -11.62 -6.45
N ASN A 60 4.94 -10.98 -7.53
CA ASN A 60 4.63 -9.55 -7.54
C ASN A 60 3.14 -9.34 -7.32
N ALA A 61 2.75 -8.79 -6.17
CA ALA A 61 1.39 -8.37 -5.91
C ALA A 61 1.17 -6.98 -6.55
N ILE A 62 0.36 -6.93 -7.60
CA ILE A 62 0.07 -5.69 -8.34
C ILE A 62 -0.78 -4.74 -7.49
N VAL A 63 -0.44 -3.45 -7.55
CA VAL A 63 -1.11 -2.38 -6.81
C VAL A 63 -1.29 -1.17 -7.73
N ASP A 64 -2.50 -0.61 -7.73
CA ASP A 64 -2.76 0.66 -8.39
C ASP A 64 -2.24 1.79 -7.50
N VAL A 65 -1.37 2.63 -8.03
CA VAL A 65 -0.75 3.72 -7.28
C VAL A 65 -1.25 5.04 -7.83
N ALA A 66 -1.67 5.96 -6.96
CA ALA A 66 -2.14 7.27 -7.38
C ALA A 66 -1.62 8.37 -6.44
N GLY A 67 -1.36 9.55 -6.99
CA GLY A 67 -0.91 10.70 -6.21
C GLY A 67 -1.29 12.01 -6.87
N TYR A 68 -1.72 12.97 -6.07
CA TYR A 68 -1.96 14.33 -6.51
C TYR A 68 -0.67 15.14 -6.42
N GLY A 69 -0.34 15.91 -7.46
CA GLY A 69 0.81 16.81 -7.42
C GLY A 69 1.06 17.49 -8.74
N SER A 70 2.29 17.97 -8.95
CA SER A 70 2.66 18.64 -10.19
C SER A 70 3.12 17.67 -11.28
N CYS A 71 2.90 18.03 -12.55
CA CYS A 71 3.43 17.36 -13.74
C CYS A 71 4.96 17.31 -13.76
N HIS A 72 5.64 18.34 -13.24
CA HIS A 72 7.11 18.39 -13.21
C HIS A 72 7.75 17.30 -12.34
N ASN A 73 6.98 16.77 -11.38
CA ASN A 73 7.45 15.74 -10.45
C ASN A 73 6.69 14.42 -10.65
N ALA A 74 6.06 14.21 -11.81
CA ALA A 74 5.46 12.92 -12.17
C ALA A 74 6.46 11.78 -11.97
N LEU A 75 5.98 10.64 -11.47
CA LEU A 75 6.84 9.47 -11.36
C LEU A 75 7.07 8.91 -12.77
N CYS A 76 8.24 8.32 -12.98
CA CYS A 76 8.60 7.68 -14.23
C CYS A 76 8.52 6.16 -14.07
N ASP A 77 8.19 5.47 -15.15
CA ASP A 77 8.33 4.02 -15.27
C ASP A 77 9.80 3.60 -15.18
N GLY A 78 10.03 2.35 -14.79
CA GLY A 78 11.37 1.79 -14.63
C GLY A 78 12.20 2.47 -13.53
N THR A 79 11.53 3.13 -12.57
CA THR A 79 12.17 3.84 -11.47
C THR A 79 11.54 3.46 -10.13
N VAL A 80 12.38 3.24 -9.12
CA VAL A 80 11.98 2.95 -7.74
C VAL A 80 11.98 4.23 -6.92
N TYR A 81 10.87 4.48 -6.23
CA TYR A 81 10.69 5.63 -5.35
C TYR A 81 10.41 5.18 -3.92
N MET A 82 10.97 5.88 -2.93
CA MET A 82 10.46 5.82 -1.57
C MET A 82 9.16 6.61 -1.54
N LEU A 83 8.05 5.95 -1.26
CA LEU A 83 6.72 6.59 -1.15
C LEU A 83 6.16 6.40 0.26
N PHE A 84 5.38 7.38 0.70
CA PHE A 84 4.57 7.34 1.91
C PHE A 84 3.12 7.62 1.53
N GLY A 85 2.18 6.88 2.10
CA GLY A 85 0.78 7.08 1.79
C GLY A 85 -0.16 6.13 2.49
N ARG A 86 -1.38 6.05 1.96
CA ARG A 86 -2.47 5.23 2.46
C ARG A 86 -2.78 4.10 1.48
N MET A 87 -2.81 2.87 1.99
CA MET A 87 -3.29 1.71 1.26
C MET A 87 -4.76 1.46 1.57
N VAL A 88 -5.54 1.15 0.54
CA VAL A 88 -6.94 0.74 0.64
C VAL A 88 -7.18 -0.50 -0.20
N ARG A 89 -8.20 -1.29 0.17
CA ARG A 89 -8.66 -2.43 -0.60
C ARG A 89 -10.06 -2.15 -1.13
N THR A 90 -10.30 -2.38 -2.41
CA THR A 90 -11.65 -2.30 -2.98
C THR A 90 -12.46 -3.54 -2.65
N THR A 91 -13.75 -3.35 -2.39
CA THR A 91 -14.68 -4.39 -1.95
C THR A 91 -15.07 -5.35 -3.08
N GLU A 92 -15.13 -4.90 -4.34
CA GLU A 92 -15.65 -5.73 -5.45
C GLU A 92 -14.65 -6.76 -5.98
N LYS A 93 -13.38 -6.37 -6.13
CA LYS A 93 -12.34 -7.24 -6.74
C LYS A 93 -11.20 -7.58 -5.78
N GLY A 94 -11.20 -7.00 -4.59
CA GLY A 94 -10.12 -7.17 -3.61
C GLY A 94 -8.80 -6.53 -4.04
N GLN A 95 -8.82 -5.64 -5.05
CA GLN A 95 -7.65 -4.93 -5.56
C GLN A 95 -7.17 -3.90 -4.54
N TYR A 96 -5.86 -3.72 -4.46
CA TYR A 96 -5.25 -2.74 -3.57
C TYR A 96 -4.94 -1.45 -4.34
N HIS A 97 -5.27 -0.31 -3.72
CA HIS A 97 -4.92 1.01 -4.20
C HIS A 97 -4.06 1.72 -3.16
N PHE A 98 -2.97 2.32 -3.60
CA PHE A 98 -2.06 3.09 -2.77
C PHE A 98 -2.08 4.56 -3.18
N PHE A 99 -2.56 5.40 -2.28
CA PHE A 99 -2.59 6.85 -2.45
C PHE A 99 -1.40 7.47 -1.73
N PHE A 100 -0.41 7.97 -2.48
CA PHE A 100 0.81 8.50 -1.90
C PHE A 100 0.83 10.03 -1.82
N GLU A 101 1.51 10.52 -0.79
CA GLU A 101 1.75 11.94 -0.57
C GLU A 101 2.96 12.39 -1.39
N LYS A 102 2.71 13.14 -2.47
CA LYS A 102 3.75 13.50 -3.44
C LYS A 102 4.83 14.43 -2.86
N GLN A 103 4.55 15.16 -1.78
CA GLN A 103 5.58 15.98 -1.11
C GLN A 103 6.61 15.14 -0.34
N MET A 104 6.35 13.85 -0.14
CA MET A 104 7.16 12.95 0.67
C MET A 104 7.84 11.84 -0.16
N ASN A 105 7.91 11.99 -1.49
CA ASN A 105 8.57 11.00 -2.34
C ASN A 105 10.07 11.27 -2.50
N LEU A 106 10.85 10.20 -2.65
CA LEU A 106 12.29 10.27 -2.95
C LEU A 106 12.63 9.26 -4.04
N VAL A 107 13.35 9.68 -5.07
CA VAL A 107 13.87 8.75 -6.10
C VAL A 107 15.02 7.95 -5.49
N ILE A 108 14.95 6.62 -5.56
CA ILE A 108 16.00 5.74 -5.03
C ILE A 108 16.92 5.26 -6.16
N GLY A 109 16.37 4.94 -7.34
CA GLY A 109 17.16 4.52 -8.49
C GLY A 109 16.35 3.78 -9.56
N PRO A 110 16.99 3.33 -10.65
CA PRO A 110 16.31 2.57 -11.71
C PRO A 110 15.95 1.15 -11.26
N SER A 111 14.80 0.64 -11.72
CA SER A 111 14.28 -0.69 -11.34
C SER A 111 15.24 -1.84 -11.66
N SER A 112 16.06 -1.70 -12.70
CA SER A 112 17.09 -2.68 -13.08
C SER A 112 18.14 -2.97 -12.01
N GLN A 113 18.29 -2.10 -11.00
CA GLN A 113 19.16 -2.34 -9.86
C GLN A 113 18.53 -3.26 -8.81
N TYR A 114 17.20 -3.43 -8.84
CA TYR A 114 16.43 -4.10 -7.79
C TYR A 114 15.82 -5.45 -8.20
N ILE A 115 15.84 -5.78 -9.50
CA ILE A 115 15.37 -7.06 -10.04
C ILE A 115 16.11 -8.25 -9.42
N SER A 116 15.40 -9.38 -9.27
CA SER A 116 16.00 -10.66 -8.86
C SER A 116 17.12 -11.04 -9.84
N ARG A 117 18.22 -11.56 -9.31
CA ARG A 117 19.37 -12.07 -10.09
C ARG A 117 19.52 -13.55 -9.82
N GLU A 118 20.22 -14.28 -10.68
CA GLU A 118 20.45 -15.71 -10.47
C GLU A 118 20.98 -15.99 -9.05
N GLY A 119 20.24 -16.83 -8.31
CA GLY A 119 20.56 -17.21 -6.94
C GLY A 119 20.36 -16.11 -5.89
N ARG A 120 19.76 -14.96 -6.22
CA ARG A 120 19.51 -13.86 -5.27
C ARG A 120 18.07 -13.36 -5.34
N PRO A 121 17.38 -13.26 -4.19
CA PRO A 121 16.01 -12.78 -4.14
C PRO A 121 15.91 -11.30 -4.51
N ASN A 122 14.73 -10.83 -4.91
CA ASN A 122 14.48 -9.41 -5.12
C ASN A 122 14.81 -8.62 -3.84
N CYS A 123 15.62 -7.58 -3.96
CA CYS A 123 16.11 -6.84 -2.79
C CYS A 123 15.06 -5.89 -2.16
N LEU A 124 13.90 -5.74 -2.79
CA LEU A 124 12.74 -5.01 -2.24
C LEU A 124 11.86 -5.88 -1.32
N ILE A 125 12.09 -7.19 -1.26
CA ILE A 125 11.32 -8.10 -0.39
C ILE A 125 11.43 -7.64 1.07
N GLY A 126 10.27 -7.48 1.71
CA GLY A 126 10.17 -7.09 3.11
C GLY A 126 10.63 -5.66 3.41
N LYS A 127 10.73 -4.78 2.40
CA LYS A 127 11.15 -3.37 2.57
C LYS A 127 10.00 -2.39 2.73
N LEU A 128 8.76 -2.81 2.51
CA LEU A 128 7.58 -2.01 2.84
C LEU A 128 7.28 -2.14 4.34
N ALA A 129 7.15 -1.01 5.01
CA ALA A 129 6.64 -0.92 6.36
C ALA A 129 5.19 -0.43 6.35
N VAL A 130 4.38 -1.00 7.25
CA VAL A 130 2.97 -0.68 7.42
C VAL A 130 2.79 -0.06 8.80
N PHE A 131 2.02 1.03 8.87
CA PHE A 131 1.65 1.69 10.12
C PHE A 131 0.15 1.93 10.17
N GLY A 132 -0.38 2.02 11.40
CA GLY A 132 -1.77 2.38 11.65
C GLY A 132 -2.36 1.55 12.79
N TYR A 133 -3.37 2.11 13.44
CA TYR A 133 -4.11 1.44 14.50
C TYR A 133 -5.26 0.65 13.87
N GLY A 134 -4.98 -0.58 13.44
CA GLY A 134 -6.02 -1.54 13.02
C GLY A 134 -6.75 -2.15 14.22
N VAL A 135 -7.82 -2.88 13.96
CA VAL A 135 -8.49 -3.71 14.97
C VAL A 135 -7.74 -5.02 15.08
N VAL A 136 -7.40 -5.45 16.30
CA VAL A 136 -6.80 -6.77 16.52
C VAL A 136 -7.78 -7.85 16.11
N ASP A 137 -7.38 -8.67 15.14
CA ASP A 137 -8.13 -9.83 14.66
C ASP A 137 -7.69 -11.11 15.37
N SER A 138 -6.37 -11.30 15.47
CA SER A 138 -5.77 -12.44 16.15
C SER A 138 -4.45 -12.06 16.79
N ALA A 139 -4.11 -12.77 17.87
CA ALA A 139 -2.82 -12.67 18.53
C ALA A 139 -2.33 -14.10 18.83
N THR A 140 -1.08 -14.40 18.50
CA THR A 140 -0.50 -15.73 18.70
C THR A 140 0.90 -15.58 19.24
N GLU A 141 1.19 -16.28 20.33
CA GLU A 141 2.55 -16.36 20.86
C GLU A 141 3.35 -17.34 19.99
N VAL A 142 4.43 -16.82 19.39
CA VAL A 142 5.34 -17.58 18.56
C VAL A 142 6.66 -17.69 19.32
N THR A 143 7.11 -18.92 19.53
CA THR A 143 8.44 -19.18 20.08
C THR A 143 9.38 -19.43 18.93
N THR A 144 10.38 -18.56 18.78
CA THR A 144 11.46 -18.74 17.80
C THR A 144 12.72 -19.25 18.49
N PRO A 145 13.53 -20.09 17.82
CA PRO A 145 14.82 -20.50 18.35
C PRO A 145 15.70 -19.27 18.55
N GLY A 146 16.01 -18.93 19.80
CA GLY A 146 17.03 -17.94 20.13
C GLY A 146 18.30 -18.66 20.56
N GLY A 147 19.46 -18.07 20.25
CA GLY A 147 20.76 -18.76 20.34
C GLY A 147 21.05 -19.45 21.68
N LYS A 148 20.74 -18.82 22.83
CA LYS A 148 20.89 -19.44 24.17
C LYS A 148 19.55 -19.78 24.84
N GLU A 149 18.51 -19.00 24.57
CA GLU A 149 17.16 -19.25 25.08
C GLU A 149 16.12 -18.97 23.98
N PRO A 150 15.00 -19.72 23.96
CA PRO A 150 13.91 -19.47 23.02
C PRO A 150 13.32 -18.06 23.20
N VAL A 151 13.19 -17.32 22.10
CA VAL A 151 12.58 -15.99 22.10
C VAL A 151 11.08 -16.14 21.91
N ARG A 152 10.31 -15.70 22.90
CA ARG A 152 8.85 -15.60 22.82
C ARG A 152 8.48 -14.26 22.21
N SER A 153 7.71 -14.29 21.14
CA SER A 153 7.21 -13.10 20.43
C SER A 153 5.71 -13.17 20.31
N LEU A 154 5.01 -12.05 20.50
CA LEU A 154 3.59 -11.97 20.21
C LEU A 154 3.40 -11.51 18.77
N CYS A 155 2.88 -12.38 17.93
CA CYS A 155 2.45 -12.03 16.57
C CYS A 155 1.00 -11.55 16.62
N VAL A 156 0.74 -10.33 16.15
CA VAL A 156 -0.61 -9.73 16.15
C VAL A 156 -1.02 -9.45 14.71
N THR A 157 -2.19 -9.94 14.32
CA THR A 157 -2.83 -9.61 13.05
C THR A 157 -3.79 -8.44 13.26
N LEU A 158 -3.62 -7.38 12.48
CA LEU A 158 -4.49 -6.21 12.49
C LEU A 158 -5.36 -6.17 11.24
N ILE A 159 -6.66 -5.96 11.41
CA ILE A 159 -7.59 -5.63 10.33
C ILE A 159 -7.71 -4.11 10.23
N HIS A 160 -7.40 -3.59 9.04
CA HIS A 160 -7.59 -2.20 8.69
C HIS A 160 -8.88 -2.05 7.88
N THR A 161 -9.88 -1.36 8.44
CA THR A 161 -11.14 -1.05 7.76
C THR A 161 -11.07 0.35 7.17
N ASN A 162 -10.66 0.44 5.91
CA ASN A 162 -10.59 1.71 5.22
C ASN A 162 -11.66 1.80 4.15
N TYR A 163 -12.33 2.94 4.06
CA TYR A 163 -13.30 3.17 3.01
C TYR A 163 -12.58 3.48 1.69
N HIS A 164 -12.90 2.74 0.64
CA HIS A 164 -12.83 3.25 -0.72
C HIS A 164 -14.24 3.72 -1.07
N ASN A 165 -14.51 5.01 -0.97
CA ASN A 165 -15.86 5.59 -1.14
C ASN A 165 -16.31 5.65 -2.62
N LEU A 166 -15.79 4.77 -3.47
CA LEU A 166 -16.20 4.68 -4.87
C LEU A 166 -16.76 3.28 -5.09
N VAL A 167 -18.06 3.19 -4.83
CA VAL A 167 -19.00 2.33 -5.58
C VAL A 167 -19.52 3.20 -6.73
#